data_AF-A0A6P7HH21-F1
#
_entry.id   AF-A0A6P7HH21-F1
#
_cell.length_a   1.000
_cell.length_b   1.000
_cell.length_c   1.000
_cell.angle_alpha   90.00
_cell.angle_beta   90.00
_cell.angle_gamma   90.00
#
_symmetry.space_group_name_H-M   'P 1'
#
loop_
_entity.id
_entity.type
_entity.pdbx_description
1 polymer ?
#
loop_
_entity_poly.entity_id
_entity_poly.type
_entity_poly.pdbx_seq_one_letter_code
_entity_poly.pdbx_strand_id
1 'polypeptide(L)'
;MVDQQFDGNLSLMQLKCSGMTNVLELMEYGYPSRTSFNELHSMYKQYLPKELSMLSPKQFCESMLHALKLHDKDFKFGVTKVFFRPGKFAEFDSIMKSDTENLKAIVNQVKKWLVRARWIKAQFCALTVIKSKL
;
A
#
# COMPACT_ATOMS: atom_id res chain seq x y z
N MET A 1 -9.00 27.28 -30.71
CA MET A 1 -9.51 26.64 -29.47
C MET A 1 -10.58 27.56 -28.91
N VAL A 2 -11.78 27.03 -28.68
CA VAL A 2 -12.85 27.76 -27.97
C VAL A 2 -12.64 27.54 -26.49
N ASP A 3 -12.69 28.60 -25.68
CA ASP A 3 -12.54 28.48 -24.22
C ASP A 3 -13.60 27.51 -23.65
N GLN A 4 -13.15 26.64 -22.74
CA GLN A 4 -13.98 25.68 -22.00
C GLN A 4 -14.68 24.56 -22.81
N GLN A 5 -14.38 24.38 -24.09
CA GLN A 5 -14.91 23.26 -24.87
C GLN A 5 -13.92 22.08 -24.90
N PHE A 6 -14.31 20.94 -24.33
CA PHE A 6 -13.52 19.70 -24.36
C PHE A 6 -13.96 18.80 -25.53
N ASP A 7 -13.04 18.51 -26.45
CA ASP A 7 -13.22 17.50 -27.49
C ASP A 7 -12.43 16.23 -27.13
N GLY A 8 -13.16 15.20 -26.71
CA GLY A 8 -12.57 13.93 -26.30
C GLY A 8 -11.93 13.15 -27.44
N ASN A 9 -12.45 13.27 -28.67
CA ASN A 9 -11.92 12.54 -29.82
C ASN A 9 -10.57 13.12 -30.24
N LEU A 10 -10.48 14.45 -30.35
CA LEU A 10 -9.21 15.12 -30.66
C LEU A 10 -8.18 14.88 -29.56
N SER A 11 -8.58 14.96 -28.29
CA SER A 11 -7.68 14.70 -27.15
C SER A 11 -7.16 13.26 -27.14
N LEU A 12 -8.02 12.28 -27.43
CA LEU A 12 -7.61 10.87 -27.53
C LEU A 12 -6.65 10.65 -28.71
N MET A 13 -6.91 11.27 -29.86
CA MET A 13 -5.98 11.20 -31.00
C MET A 13 -4.62 11.78 -30.63
N GLN A 14 -4.56 12.91 -29.92
CA GLN A 14 -3.31 13.51 -29.46
C GLN A 14 -2.55 12.58 -28.50
N LEU A 15 -3.23 11.94 -27.55
CA LEU A 15 -2.62 10.98 -26.63
C LEU A 15 -2.04 9.76 -27.36
N LYS A 16 -2.74 9.27 -28.40
CA LYS A 16 -2.24 8.17 -29.24
C LYS A 16 -1.03 8.60 -30.08
N CYS A 17 -1.12 9.73 -30.77
CA CYS A 17 -0.03 10.24 -31.61
C CYS A 17 1.24 10.60 -30.82
N SER A 18 1.10 11.02 -29.57
CA SER A 18 2.23 11.27 -28.66
C SER A 18 2.81 9.99 -28.03
N GLY A 19 2.22 8.83 -28.27
CA GLY A 19 2.65 7.55 -27.71
C GLY A 19 2.28 7.34 -26.24
N MET A 20 1.43 8.19 -25.66
CA MET A 20 1.06 8.10 -24.24
C MET A 20 0.36 6.79 -23.90
N THR A 21 -0.40 6.20 -24.83
CA THR A 21 -1.01 4.88 -24.66
C THR A 21 0.04 3.78 -24.48
N ASN A 22 1.08 3.78 -25.32
CA ASN A 22 2.18 2.81 -25.23
C ASN A 22 3.00 2.99 -23.93
N VAL A 23 3.15 4.24 -23.47
CA VAL A 23 3.79 4.52 -22.16
C VAL A 23 2.98 3.92 -21.02
N LEU A 24 1.64 4.04 -21.06
CA LEU A 24 0.76 3.43 -20.05
C LEU A 24 0.86 1.91 -20.04
N GLU A 25 0.86 1.28 -21.22
CA GLU A 25 1.07 -0.17 -21.36
C GLU A 25 2.43 -0.60 -20.79
N LEU A 26 3.50 0.16 -21.06
CA LEU A 26 4.82 -0.12 -20.51
C LEU A 26 4.84 0.00 -18.97
N MET A 27 4.14 0.99 -18.41
CA MET A 27 4.04 1.17 -16.96
C MET A 27 3.29 0.03 -16.26
N GLU A 28 2.36 -0.64 -16.96
CA GLU A 28 1.57 -1.75 -16.42
C GLU A 28 2.44 -2.96 -16.05
N TYR A 29 3.52 -3.21 -16.81
CA TYR A 29 4.52 -4.23 -16.47
C TYR A 29 5.31 -3.93 -15.19
N GLY A 30 5.24 -2.70 -14.69
CA GLY A 30 5.90 -2.25 -13.47
C GLY A 30 4.96 -2.16 -12.26
N TYR A 31 5.12 -1.07 -11.52
CA TYR A 31 4.30 -0.70 -10.36
C TYR A 31 3.72 0.70 -10.61
N PRO A 32 2.58 0.81 -11.31
CA PRO A 32 2.04 2.10 -11.73
C PRO A 32 1.51 2.92 -10.55
N SER A 33 0.97 2.27 -9.52
CA SER A 33 0.43 2.93 -8.33
C SER A 33 1.47 2.99 -7.21
N ARG A 34 1.73 4.20 -6.70
CA ARG A 34 2.78 4.46 -5.70
C ARG A 34 2.28 5.50 -4.71
N THR A 35 2.36 5.17 -3.42
CA THR A 35 1.87 6.06 -2.36
C THR A 35 2.87 6.10 -1.21
N SER A 36 3.10 7.28 -0.63
CA SER A 36 3.95 7.37 0.55
C SER A 36 3.29 6.71 1.76
N PHE A 37 4.10 6.23 2.71
CA PHE A 37 3.57 5.66 3.94
C PHE A 37 2.69 6.66 4.70
N ASN A 38 3.07 7.94 4.69
CA ASN A 38 2.35 9.00 5.39
C ASN A 38 0.98 9.27 4.77
N GLU A 39 0.91 9.40 3.44
CA GLU A 39 -0.35 9.62 2.74
C GLU A 39 -1.29 8.43 2.95
N LEU A 40 -0.78 7.20 2.78
CA LEU A 40 -1.58 5.99 2.94
C LEU A 40 -2.10 5.86 4.36
N HIS A 41 -1.28 6.11 5.38
CA HIS A 41 -1.74 6.11 6.77
C HIS A 41 -2.80 7.19 7.03
N SER A 42 -2.59 8.41 6.53
CA SER A 42 -3.54 9.53 6.71
C SER A 42 -4.90 9.26 6.06
N MET A 43 -4.92 8.65 4.87
CA MET A 43 -6.16 8.31 4.16
C MET A 43 -7.09 7.40 4.98
N TYR A 44 -6.52 6.42 5.70
CA TYR A 44 -7.32 5.43 6.43
C TYR A 44 -7.40 5.70 7.94
N LYS A 45 -6.67 6.69 8.46
CA LYS A 45 -6.59 6.99 9.90
C LYS A 45 -7.95 7.12 10.59
N GLN A 46 -8.92 7.72 9.90
CA GLN A 46 -10.28 7.94 10.41
C GLN A 46 -11.11 6.65 10.55
N TYR A 47 -10.80 5.61 9.77
CA TYR A 47 -11.51 4.33 9.80
C TYR A 47 -10.87 3.32 10.76
N LEU A 48 -9.70 3.65 11.31
CA LEU A 48 -8.91 2.74 12.13
C LEU A 48 -9.17 2.92 13.64
N PRO A 49 -9.14 1.83 14.41
CA PRO A 49 -9.09 1.90 15.87
C PRO A 49 -7.88 2.71 16.37
N LYS A 50 -8.02 3.34 17.55
CA LYS A 50 -6.98 4.18 18.18
C LYS A 50 -5.61 3.50 18.26
N GLU A 51 -5.56 2.20 18.56
CA GLU A 51 -4.31 1.44 18.66
C GLU A 51 -3.52 1.39 17.35
N LEU A 52 -4.21 1.30 16.20
CA LEU A 52 -3.60 1.23 14.88
C LEU A 52 -3.23 2.61 14.35
N SER A 53 -4.06 3.63 14.63
CA SER A 53 -3.81 5.00 14.18
C SER A 53 -2.64 5.68 14.91
N MET A 54 -2.16 5.10 16.01
CA MET A 54 -0.96 5.52 16.73
C MET A 54 0.33 4.84 16.23
N LEU A 55 0.23 3.84 15.34
CA LEU A 55 1.42 3.19 14.78
C LEU A 55 2.20 4.16 13.90
N SER A 56 3.51 3.91 13.78
CA SER A 56 4.30 4.64 12.78
C SER A 56 3.77 4.32 11.38
N PRO A 57 3.72 5.28 10.44
CA PRO A 57 3.15 5.08 9.10
C PRO A 57 3.73 3.87 8.35
N LYS A 58 5.03 3.62 8.52
CA LYS A 58 5.70 2.44 7.95
C LYS A 58 5.18 1.14 8.56
N GLN A 59 5.16 1.03 9.88
CA GLN A 59 4.66 -0.17 10.57
C GLN A 59 3.19 -0.42 10.28
N PHE A 60 2.38 0.64 10.19
CA PHE A 60 1.00 0.56 9.77
C PHE A 60 0.89 -0.10 8.38
N CYS A 61 1.59 0.44 7.37
CA CYS A 61 1.55 -0.10 6.01
C CYS A 61 2.05 -1.55 5.94
N GLU A 62 3.16 -1.87 6.60
CA GLU A 62 3.71 -3.23 6.67
C GLU A 62 2.69 -4.21 7.28
N SER A 63 2.19 -3.88 8.47
CA SER A 63 1.28 -4.75 9.20
C SER A 63 -0.05 -4.97 8.48
N MET A 64 -0.56 -3.93 7.81
CA MET A 64 -1.85 -3.97 7.12
C MET A 64 -1.80 -4.79 5.83
N LEU A 65 -0.79 -4.55 4.99
CA LEU A 65 -0.64 -5.28 3.72
C LEU A 65 -0.34 -6.76 3.95
N HIS A 66 0.42 -7.08 5.00
CA HIS A 66 0.62 -8.49 5.41
C HIS A 66 -0.64 -9.12 6.01
N ALA A 67 -1.43 -8.39 6.80
CA ALA A 67 -2.68 -8.90 7.38
C ALA A 67 -3.74 -9.20 6.31
N LEU A 68 -3.76 -8.42 5.22
CA LEU A 68 -4.62 -8.63 4.07
C LEU A 68 -4.20 -9.80 3.17
N LYS A 69 -3.09 -10.48 3.49
CA LYS A 69 -2.55 -11.62 2.73
C LYS A 69 -2.32 -11.32 1.25
N LEU A 70 -2.07 -10.06 0.89
CA LEU A 70 -1.59 -9.72 -0.44
C LEU A 70 -0.27 -10.45 -0.69
N HIS A 71 -0.10 -11.02 -1.88
CA HIS A 71 1.12 -11.76 -2.20
C HIS A 71 2.29 -10.79 -2.37
N ASP A 72 3.53 -11.24 -2.07
CA ASP A 72 4.75 -10.43 -2.25
C ASP A 72 5.00 -9.99 -3.70
N LYS A 73 4.26 -10.56 -4.66
CA LYS A 73 4.29 -10.16 -6.09
C LYS A 73 3.42 -8.94 -6.38
N ASP A 74 2.41 -8.70 -5.55
CA ASP A 74 1.34 -7.70 -5.74
C ASP A 74 1.76 -6.31 -5.28
N PHE A 75 2.70 -6.22 -4.34
CA PHE A 75 3.22 -4.96 -3.85
C PHE A 75 4.70 -5.08 -3.46
N LYS A 76 5.38 -3.95 -3.34
CA LYS A 76 6.74 -3.83 -2.81
C LYS A 76 6.85 -2.65 -1.87
N PHE A 77 7.59 -2.85 -0.78
CA PHE A 77 8.00 -1.76 0.10
C PHE A 77 9.30 -1.13 -0.39
N GLY A 78 9.25 0.17 -0.67
CA GLY A 78 10.45 0.98 -0.83
C GLY A 78 10.90 1.58 0.51
N VAL A 79 11.79 2.56 0.43
CA VAL A 79 12.30 3.27 1.62
C VAL A 79 11.23 4.16 2.26
N THR A 80 10.43 4.85 1.43
CA THR A 80 9.43 5.85 1.88
C THR A 80 8.02 5.62 1.31
N LYS A 81 7.89 4.71 0.34
CA LYS A 81 6.65 4.49 -0.43
C LYS A 81 6.34 3.01 -0.55
N VAL A 82 5.05 2.71 -0.70
CA VAL A 82 4.54 1.42 -1.17
C VAL A 82 4.30 1.49 -2.68
N PHE A 83 4.67 0.43 -3.38
CA PHE A 83 4.49 0.25 -4.81
C PHE A 83 3.51 -0.89 -5.04
N PHE A 84 2.45 -0.67 -5.81
CA PHE A 84 1.42 -1.67 -6.10
C PHE A 84 1.43 -2.06 -7.58
N ARG A 85 1.17 -3.34 -7.84
CA ARG A 85 0.85 -3.84 -9.18
C ARG A 85 -0.48 -3.24 -9.66
N PRO A 86 -0.73 -3.25 -10.98
CA PRO A 86 -2.00 -2.79 -11.54
C PRO A 86 -3.21 -3.40 -10.81
N GLY A 87 -4.22 -2.59 -10.49
CA GLY A 87 -5.44 -3.00 -9.79
C GLY A 87 -5.32 -3.27 -8.29
N LYS A 88 -4.12 -3.56 -7.77
CA LYS A 88 -3.93 -3.97 -6.36
C LYS A 88 -4.18 -2.87 -5.34
N PHE A 89 -3.87 -1.62 -5.69
CA PHE A 89 -4.22 -0.49 -4.83
C PHE A 89 -5.74 -0.29 -4.74
N ALA A 90 -6.47 -0.48 -5.84
CA ALA A 90 -7.92 -0.35 -5.86
C ALA A 90 -8.60 -1.48 -5.07
N GLU A 91 -8.10 -2.72 -5.19
CA GLU A 91 -8.51 -3.86 -4.36
C GLU A 91 -8.32 -3.54 -2.86
N PHE A 92 -7.14 -3.06 -2.50
CA PHE A 92 -6.82 -2.62 -1.14
C PHE A 92 -7.75 -1.51 -0.63
N ASP A 93 -7.98 -0.46 -1.43
CA ASP A 93 -8.85 0.67 -1.05
C ASP A 93 -10.31 0.24 -0.89
N SER A 94 -10.79 -0.67 -1.76
CA SER A 94 -12.13 -1.24 -1.65
C SER A 94 -12.31 -2.05 -0.37
N ILE A 95 -11.33 -2.89 -0.01
CA ILE A 95 -11.36 -3.66 1.24
C ILE A 95 -11.36 -2.72 2.46
N MET A 96 -10.55 -1.65 2.42
CA MET A 96 -10.47 -0.67 3.50
C MET A 96 -11.76 0.10 3.74
N LYS A 97 -12.50 0.37 2.66
CA LYS A 97 -13.78 1.10 2.69
C LYS A 97 -15.00 0.17 2.81
N SER A 98 -14.79 -1.15 2.90
CA SER A 98 -15.86 -2.13 3.07
C SER A 98 -16.45 -2.10 4.48
N ASP A 99 -17.46 -2.96 4.72
CA ASP A 99 -18.23 -3.00 5.97
C ASP A 99 -17.36 -3.01 7.24
N THR A 100 -17.86 -2.35 8.27
CA THR A 100 -17.21 -2.19 9.58
C THR A 100 -16.83 -3.53 10.23
N GLU A 101 -17.58 -4.60 9.95
CA GLU A 101 -17.28 -5.95 10.44
C GLU A 101 -16.03 -6.55 9.77
N ASN A 102 -15.86 -6.36 8.47
CA ASN A 102 -14.65 -6.81 7.76
C ASN A 102 -13.41 -6.07 8.26
N LEU A 103 -13.55 -4.76 8.50
CA LEU A 103 -12.49 -3.94 9.07
C LEU A 103 -12.05 -4.47 10.45
N LYS A 104 -12.99 -4.85 11.33
CA LYS A 104 -12.66 -5.47 12.63
C LYS A 104 -11.89 -6.79 12.46
N ALA A 105 -12.27 -7.63 11.50
CA ALA A 105 -11.56 -8.87 11.23
C ALA A 105 -10.11 -8.60 10.79
N ILE A 106 -9.90 -7.62 9.91
CA ILE A 106 -8.57 -7.21 9.44
C ILE A 106 -7.74 -6.65 10.59
N VAL A 107 -8.31 -5.75 11.41
CA VAL A 107 -7.69 -5.21 12.63
C VAL A 107 -7.17 -6.34 13.52
N ASN A 108 -7.98 -7.39 13.75
CA ASN A 108 -7.58 -8.53 14.57
C ASN A 108 -6.40 -9.32 13.95
N GLN A 109 -6.37 -9.46 12.63
CA GLN A 109 -5.23 -10.07 11.93
C GLN A 109 -3.97 -9.20 12.05
N VAL A 110 -4.10 -7.88 11.95
CA VAL A 110 -2.99 -6.95 12.15
C VAL A 110 -2.44 -7.07 13.56
N LYS A 111 -3.30 -7.11 14.60
CA LYS A 111 -2.86 -7.29 15.99
C LYS A 111 -2.07 -8.60 16.17
N LYS A 112 -2.57 -9.71 15.62
CA LYS A 112 -1.87 -11.01 15.63
C LYS A 112 -0.50 -10.92 14.95
N TRP A 113 -0.45 -10.27 13.79
CA TRP A 113 0.80 -10.06 13.06
C TRP A 113 1.80 -9.22 13.85
N LEU A 114 1.35 -8.12 14.48
CA LEU A 114 2.22 -7.25 15.29
C LEU A 114 2.84 -7.98 16.48
N VAL A 115 2.06 -8.81 17.18
CA VAL A 115 2.57 -9.64 18.29
C VAL A 115 3.63 -10.61 17.79
N ARG A 116 3.34 -11.32 16.69
CA ARG A 116 4.30 -12.27 16.07
C ARG A 116 5.57 -11.58 15.60
N ALA A 117 5.45 -10.44 14.93
CA ALA A 117 6.58 -9.67 14.42
C ALA A 117 7.47 -9.15 15.56
N ARG A 118 6.86 -8.66 16.65
CA ARG A 118 7.60 -8.21 17.85
C ARG A 118 8.34 -9.37 18.52
N TRP A 119 7.69 -10.53 18.64
CA TRP A 119 8.31 -11.73 19.21
C TRP A 119 9.53 -12.20 18.42
N ILE A 120 9.40 -12.32 17.10
CA ILE A 120 10.50 -12.71 16.21
C ILE A 120 11.65 -11.70 16.32
N LYS A 121 11.35 -10.39 16.31
CA LYS A 121 12.36 -9.34 16.46
C LYS A 121 13.10 -9.45 17.79
N ALA A 122 12.41 -9.72 18.90
CA ALA A 122 13.02 -9.89 20.21
C ALA A 122 13.98 -11.09 20.25
N GLN A 123 13.59 -12.22 19.66
CA GLN A 123 14.46 -13.40 19.54
C GLN A 123 15.73 -13.09 18.74
N PHE A 124 15.61 -12.44 17.58
CA PHE A 124 16.76 -12.04 16.78
C PHE A 124 17.67 -11.06 17.53
N CYS A 125 17.11 -10.05 18.20
CA CYS A 125 17.90 -9.12 19.00
C CYS A 125 18.71 -9.84 20.09
N ALA A 126 18.08 -10.76 20.83
CA ALA A 126 18.76 -11.55 21.85
C ALA A 126 19.89 -12.40 21.24
N LEU A 127 19.63 -13.07 20.12
CA LEU A 127 20.63 -13.88 19.41
C LEU A 127 21.82 -13.03 18.93
N THR A 128 21.57 -11.84 18.37
CA THR A 128 22.64 -10.95 17.90
C THR A 128 23.52 -10.49 19.06
N VAL A 129 22.94 -10.13 20.20
CA VAL A 129 23.71 -9.71 21.39
C VAL A 129 24.58 -10.86 21.92
N ILE A 130 24.05 -12.09 21.95
CA ILE A 130 24.82 -13.27 22.36
C ILE A 130 25.99 -13.51 21.41
N LYS A 131 25.75 -13.45 20.09
CA LYS A 131 26.78 -13.68 19.07
C LYS A 131 27.84 -12.58 19.00
N SER A 132 27.49 -11.33 19.31
CA SER A 132 28.46 -10.22 19.35
C SER A 132 29.39 -10.25 20.57
N LYS A 133 29.09 -11.07 21.59
CA LYS A 133 29.93 -11.24 22.79
C LYS A 133 30.85 -12.47 22.74
N LEU A 134 30.68 -13.32 21.72
CA LEU A 134 31.56 -14.45 21.38
C LEU A 134 32.56 -14.00 20.31
#